data_AF-A0A5B8BNF0-F1
#
_entry.id   AF-A0A5B8BNF0-F1
#
_cell.length_a   1.000
_cell.length_b   1.000
_cell.length_c   1.000
_cell.angle_alpha   90.00
_cell.angle_beta   90.00
_cell.angle_gamma   90.00
#
_symmetry.space_group_name_H-M   'P 1'
#
loop_
_entity.id
_entity.type
_entity.pdbx_description
1 polymer ?
#
loop_
_entity_poly.entity_id
_entity_poly.type
_entity_poly.pdbx_seq_one_letter_code
_entity_poly.pdbx_strand_id
1 'polypeptide(L)'
;MPPFRRYWLVYFLIITLALGMALIGVWLASQPDVLPNAWVLLGGVAVAAMAIFANAWIGWRSASVAHALDTLQTLRTDREYLINAYVVRNRAMPLGKPLSSDQLAAFWDVSEESSIDAPSFFDASRFLLNQYEFLAAGVRSGAIDYLIVRQTLRGTIIAIVNTYAAPIRKMRGDNPRVFEHLLWLYRRMRDMPPYDRGPFG
;
A
#
# COMPACT_ATOMS: atom_id res chain seq x y z
N MET A 1 -4.93 -0.04 14.50
CA MET A 1 -3.87 -0.38 15.48
C MET A 1 -2.53 -0.21 14.78
N PRO A 2 -1.57 0.56 15.34
CA PRO A 2 -0.29 0.76 14.68
C PRO A 2 0.45 -0.59 14.56
N PRO A 3 1.05 -0.91 13.39
CA PRO A 3 1.75 -2.18 13.13
C PRO A 3 2.90 -2.42 14.11
N PHE A 4 3.35 -1.39 14.82
CA PHE A 4 4.39 -1.43 15.84
C PHE A 4 4.14 -2.46 16.95
N ARG A 5 2.88 -2.72 17.33
CA ARG A 5 2.56 -3.58 18.49
C ARG A 5 2.80 -5.06 18.22
N ARG A 6 2.71 -5.51 16.95
CA ARG A 6 2.90 -6.93 16.58
C ARG A 6 4.37 -7.34 16.54
N TYR A 7 5.27 -6.41 16.22
CA TYR A 7 6.71 -6.70 16.10
C TYR A 7 7.50 -6.33 17.34
N TRP A 8 6.90 -5.62 18.30
CA TRP A 8 7.56 -5.22 19.55
C TRP A 8 8.11 -6.42 20.33
N LEU A 9 7.39 -7.56 20.36
CA LEU A 9 7.87 -8.79 20.98
C LEU A 9 9.13 -9.34 20.28
N VAL A 10 9.19 -9.32 18.95
CA VAL A 10 10.35 -9.80 18.19
C VAL A 10 11.56 -8.89 18.43
N TYR A 11 11.38 -7.57 18.40
CA TYR A 11 12.44 -6.62 18.73
C TYR A 11 12.91 -6.76 20.18
N PHE A 12 11.97 -6.92 21.12
CA PHE A 12 12.29 -7.15 22.52
C PHE A 12 13.12 -8.42 22.70
N LEU A 13 12.76 -9.50 22.00
CA LEU A 13 13.48 -10.78 22.06
C LEU A 13 14.87 -10.68 21.43
N ILE A 14 15.02 -9.99 20.29
CA ILE A 14 16.33 -9.72 19.67
C ILE A 14 17.20 -8.87 20.58
N ILE A 15 16.65 -7.81 21.18
CA ILE A 15 17.39 -6.93 22.09
C ILE A 15 17.82 -7.69 23.33
N THR A 16 16.93 -8.45 23.98
CA THR A 16 17.28 -9.25 25.17
C THR A 16 18.30 -10.34 24.86
N LEU A 17 18.21 -10.99 23.69
CA LEU A 17 19.19 -11.98 23.25
C LEU A 17 20.56 -11.33 22.97
N ALA A 18 20.59 -10.17 22.32
CA ALA A 18 21.81 -9.39 22.09
C ALA A 18 22.43 -8.90 23.40
N LEU A 19 21.61 -8.43 24.35
CA LEU A 19 22.06 -7.99 25.67
C LEU A 19 22.61 -9.16 26.49
N GLY A 20 21.93 -10.31 26.45
CA GLY A 20 22.40 -11.54 27.09
C GLY A 20 23.75 -11.99 26.53
N MET A 21 23.92 -11.96 25.20
CA MET A 21 25.19 -12.29 24.58
C MET A 21 26.30 -11.27 24.88
N ALA A 22 25.98 -9.98 24.95
CA ALA A 22 26.94 -8.96 25.37
C ALA A 22 27.40 -9.17 26.82
N LEU A 23 26.48 -9.48 27.74
CA LEU A 23 26.79 -9.78 29.14
C LEU A 23 27.66 -11.04 29.28
N ILE A 24 27.35 -12.09 28.52
CA ILE A 24 28.19 -13.31 28.47
C ILE A 24 29.60 -12.97 27.95
N GLY A 25 29.70 -12.13 26.93
CA GLY A 25 30.97 -11.66 26.39
C GLY A 25 31.80 -10.86 27.41
N VAL A 26 31.18 -9.95 28.15
CA VAL A 26 31.83 -9.18 29.23
C VAL A 26 32.27 -10.10 30.37
N TRP A 27 31.43 -11.06 30.76
CA TRP A 27 31.77 -12.06 31.79
C TRP A 27 32.95 -12.94 31.36
N LEU A 28 32.97 -13.41 30.11
CA LEU A 28 34.09 -14.17 29.55
C LEU A 28 35.38 -13.33 29.49
N ALA A 29 35.29 -12.07 29.08
CA ALA A 29 36.44 -11.15 29.05
C ALA A 29 36.99 -10.82 30.44
N SER A 30 36.19 -11.00 31.50
CA SER A 30 36.62 -10.81 32.88
C SER A 30 37.39 -12.00 33.47
N GLN A 31 37.41 -13.14 32.78
CA GLN A 31 38.13 -14.34 33.21
C GLN A 31 39.60 -14.26 32.73
N PRO A 32 40.60 -14.13 33.63
CA PRO A 32 41.99 -13.86 33.26
C PRO A 32 42.65 -14.98 32.45
N ASP A 33 42.14 -16.22 32.57
CA ASP A 33 42.71 -17.42 31.96
C ASP A 33 42.04 -17.79 30.61
N VAL A 34 40.95 -17.11 30.24
CA VAL A 34 40.13 -17.45 29.07
C VAL A 34 40.51 -16.58 27.86
N LEU A 35 41.72 -16.85 27.38
CA LEU A 35 42.24 -16.72 26.00
C LEU A 35 42.23 -15.35 25.26
N PRO A 36 43.29 -15.05 24.48
CA PRO A 36 43.42 -13.86 23.61
C PRO A 36 42.39 -13.78 22.44
N ASN A 37 41.47 -14.73 22.32
CA ASN A 37 40.53 -14.87 21.21
C ASN A 37 39.09 -14.43 21.53
N ALA A 38 38.82 -13.89 22.73
CA ALA A 38 37.49 -13.41 23.13
C ALA A 38 36.91 -12.38 22.14
N TRP A 39 37.76 -11.57 21.51
CA TRP A 39 37.38 -10.62 20.47
C TRP A 39 36.83 -11.29 19.21
N VAL A 40 37.31 -12.48 18.86
CA VAL A 40 36.82 -13.26 17.71
C VAL A 40 35.39 -13.76 17.99
N LEU A 41 35.13 -14.22 19.21
CA LEU A 41 33.79 -14.64 19.64
C LEU A 41 32.80 -13.46 19.64
N LEU A 42 33.20 -12.31 20.20
CA LEU A 42 32.39 -11.09 20.19
C LEU A 42 32.09 -10.60 18.76
N GLY A 43 33.10 -10.63 17.89
CA GLY A 43 32.95 -10.29 16.47
C GLY A 43 31.97 -11.21 15.75
N GLY A 44 32.08 -12.52 15.97
CA GLY A 44 31.15 -13.52 15.40
C GLY A 44 29.71 -13.31 15.84
N VAL A 45 29.50 -13.03 17.14
CA VAL A 45 28.17 -12.72 17.71
C VAL A 45 27.58 -11.46 17.10
N ALA A 46 28.36 -10.39 16.96
CA ALA A 46 27.90 -9.14 16.37
C ALA A 46 27.49 -9.31 14.91
N VAL A 47 28.29 -10.05 14.12
CA VAL A 47 27.96 -10.36 12.71
C VAL A 47 26.68 -11.18 12.62
N ALA A 48 26.51 -12.19 13.47
CA ALA A 48 25.29 -12.99 13.50
C ALA A 48 24.04 -12.15 13.84
N ALA A 49 24.15 -11.26 14.83
CA ALA A 49 23.05 -10.36 15.21
C ALA A 49 22.69 -9.39 14.06
N MET A 50 23.68 -8.82 13.38
CA MET A 50 23.44 -7.97 12.19
C MET A 50 22.78 -8.73 11.05
N ALA A 51 23.21 -9.98 10.80
CA ALA A 51 22.62 -10.83 9.77
C ALA A 51 21.14 -11.13 10.06
N ILE A 52 20.80 -11.47 11.32
CA ILE A 52 19.42 -11.70 11.74
C ILE A 52 18.58 -10.43 11.54
N PHE A 53 19.10 -9.27 11.95
CA PHE A 53 18.40 -8.00 11.80
C PHE A 53 18.16 -7.65 10.32
N ALA A 54 19.20 -7.77 9.48
CA ALA A 54 19.09 -7.53 8.04
C ALA A 54 18.06 -8.46 7.39
N ASN A 55 18.10 -9.75 7.73
CA ASN A 55 17.13 -10.73 7.22
C ASN A 55 15.70 -10.44 7.69
N ALA A 56 15.51 -10.04 8.95
CA ALA A 56 14.20 -9.65 9.46
C ALA A 56 13.65 -8.41 8.75
N TRP A 57 14.51 -7.41 8.49
CA TRP A 57 14.15 -6.20 7.76
C TRP A 57 13.76 -6.49 6.30
N ILE A 58 14.57 -7.28 5.60
CA ILE A 58 14.30 -7.70 4.21
C ILE A 58 13.01 -8.52 4.15
N GLY A 59 12.82 -9.46 5.09
CA GLY A 59 11.61 -10.26 5.20
C GLY A 59 10.36 -9.42 5.42
N TRP A 60 10.43 -8.41 6.28
CA TRP A 60 9.31 -7.50 6.52
C TRP A 60 8.93 -6.68 5.28
N ARG A 61 9.94 -6.12 4.58
CA ARG A 61 9.69 -5.43 3.30
C ARG A 61 9.11 -6.37 2.26
N SER A 62 9.72 -7.53 2.07
CA SER A 62 9.27 -8.51 1.08
C SER A 62 7.85 -8.99 1.35
N ALA A 63 7.46 -9.20 2.61
CA ALA A 63 6.10 -9.62 2.98
C ALA A 63 5.07 -8.53 2.69
N SER A 64 5.41 -7.26 2.97
CA SER A 64 4.51 -6.12 2.67
C SER A 64 4.31 -5.95 1.16
N VAL A 65 5.39 -6.13 0.38
CA VAL A 65 5.35 -6.12 -1.08
C VAL A 65 4.55 -7.30 -1.64
N ALA A 66 4.78 -8.51 -1.12
CA ALA A 66 4.08 -9.71 -1.56
C ALA A 66 2.57 -9.60 -1.29
N HIS A 67 2.17 -9.14 -0.10
CA HIS A 67 0.75 -8.92 0.21
C HIS A 67 0.15 -7.82 -0.67
N ALA A 68 0.87 -6.73 -0.93
CA ALA A 68 0.40 -5.68 -1.83
C ALA A 68 0.21 -6.21 -3.26
N LEU A 69 1.15 -7.01 -3.77
CA LEU A 69 1.07 -7.63 -5.09
C LEU A 69 -0.07 -8.63 -5.18
N ASP A 70 -0.23 -9.48 -4.17
CA ASP A 70 -1.33 -10.44 -4.08
C ASP A 70 -2.67 -9.72 -4.06
N THR A 71 -2.83 -8.70 -3.21
CA THR A 71 -4.03 -7.87 -3.18
C THR A 71 -4.29 -7.24 -4.56
N LEU A 72 -3.29 -6.65 -5.20
CA LEU A 72 -3.43 -6.07 -6.54
C LEU A 72 -3.77 -7.11 -7.61
N GLN A 73 -3.24 -8.33 -7.51
CA GLN A 73 -3.56 -9.43 -8.41
C GLN A 73 -4.99 -9.91 -8.20
N THR A 74 -5.39 -10.17 -6.95
CA THR A 74 -6.77 -10.52 -6.59
C THR A 74 -7.74 -9.48 -7.13
N LEU A 75 -7.45 -8.19 -6.94
CA LEU A 75 -8.26 -7.09 -7.47
C LEU A 75 -8.41 -7.14 -9.00
N ARG A 76 -7.38 -7.54 -9.73
CA ARG A 76 -7.42 -7.61 -11.19
C ARG A 76 -8.13 -8.85 -11.72
N THR A 77 -8.14 -9.94 -10.96
CA THR A 77 -8.74 -11.22 -11.38
C THR A 77 -10.14 -11.42 -10.86
N ASP A 78 -10.59 -10.58 -9.92
CA ASP A 78 -11.94 -10.68 -9.36
C ASP A 78 -13.00 -10.45 -10.46
N ARG A 79 -13.92 -11.40 -10.59
CA ARG A 79 -15.00 -11.37 -11.58
C ARG A 79 -15.86 -10.11 -11.38
N GLU A 80 -16.14 -9.76 -10.12
CA GLU A 80 -16.95 -8.58 -9.79
C GLU A 80 -16.24 -7.29 -10.22
N TYR A 81 -14.92 -7.20 -10.00
CA TYR A 81 -14.13 -6.07 -10.48
C TYR A 81 -14.17 -5.96 -12.02
N LEU A 82 -14.02 -7.07 -12.75
CA LEU A 82 -14.03 -7.06 -14.21
C LEU A 82 -15.38 -6.62 -14.79
N ILE A 83 -16.49 -7.07 -14.20
CA ILE A 83 -17.85 -6.65 -14.60
C ILE A 83 -18.03 -5.15 -14.38
N ASN A 84 -17.71 -4.65 -13.18
CA ASN A 84 -17.83 -3.23 -12.86
C ASN A 84 -16.89 -2.35 -13.71
N ALA A 85 -15.66 -2.81 -13.94
CA ALA A 85 -14.69 -2.14 -14.80
C ALA A 85 -15.15 -2.09 -16.26
N TYR A 86 -15.83 -3.14 -16.74
CA TYR A 86 -16.40 -3.17 -18.09
C TYR A 86 -17.53 -2.14 -18.27
N VAL A 87 -18.46 -2.06 -17.33
CA VAL A 87 -19.55 -1.06 -17.34
C VAL A 87 -18.97 0.36 -17.35
N VAL A 88 -18.01 0.63 -16.47
CA VAL A 88 -17.35 1.95 -16.40
C VAL A 88 -16.55 2.24 -17.66
N ARG A 89 -15.84 1.26 -18.22
CA ARG A 89 -15.10 1.43 -19.47
C ARG A 89 -16.02 1.85 -20.61
N ASN A 90 -17.17 1.21 -20.75
CA ASN A 90 -18.08 1.49 -21.86
C ASN A 90 -18.77 2.85 -21.74
N ARG A 91 -18.94 3.37 -20.52
CA ARG A 91 -19.69 4.62 -20.28
C ARG A 91 -18.82 5.83 -19.95
N ALA A 92 -17.61 5.64 -19.41
CA ALA A 92 -16.76 6.72 -18.90
C ALA A 92 -15.43 6.91 -19.65
N MET A 93 -15.13 6.10 -20.68
CA MET A 93 -13.91 6.30 -21.46
C MET A 93 -14.02 7.50 -22.42
N PRO A 94 -12.89 8.20 -22.68
CA PRO A 94 -11.56 7.95 -22.14
C PRO A 94 -11.39 8.49 -20.71
N LEU A 95 -10.71 7.70 -19.84
CA LEU A 95 -10.37 8.12 -18.49
C LEU A 95 -9.39 9.31 -18.51
N GLY A 96 -9.43 10.14 -17.47
CA GLY A 96 -8.61 11.33 -17.30
C GLY A 96 -9.27 12.63 -17.75
N LYS A 97 -10.38 12.54 -18.47
CA LYS A 97 -11.28 13.68 -18.75
C LYS A 97 -12.48 13.64 -17.79
N PRO A 98 -12.98 14.79 -17.31
CA PRO A 98 -14.22 14.85 -16.55
C PRO A 98 -15.37 14.21 -17.35
N LEU A 99 -16.32 13.57 -16.65
CA LEU A 99 -17.55 13.06 -17.27
C LEU A 99 -18.31 14.19 -18.00
N SER A 100 -18.83 13.89 -19.17
CA SER A 100 -19.75 14.78 -19.90
C SER A 100 -21.06 14.95 -19.13
N SER A 101 -21.86 15.96 -19.49
CA SER A 101 -23.16 16.18 -18.85
C SER A 101 -24.09 14.97 -18.97
N ASP A 102 -24.10 14.28 -20.13
CA ASP A 102 -24.92 13.09 -20.36
C ASP A 102 -24.43 11.91 -19.50
N GLN A 103 -23.11 11.70 -19.43
CA GLN A 103 -22.52 10.68 -18.57
C GLN A 103 -22.79 10.96 -17.09
N LEU A 104 -22.77 12.23 -16.68
CA LEU A 104 -23.07 12.64 -15.32
C LEU A 104 -24.56 12.44 -14.98
N ALA A 105 -25.46 12.70 -15.93
CA ALA A 105 -26.88 12.41 -15.78
C ALA A 105 -27.12 10.90 -15.62
N ALA A 106 -26.54 10.09 -16.52
CA ALA A 106 -26.58 8.63 -16.43
C ALA A 106 -25.96 8.07 -15.15
N PHE A 107 -24.92 8.72 -14.62
CA PHE A 107 -24.29 8.34 -13.35
C PHE A 107 -25.24 8.48 -12.17
N TRP A 108 -26.17 9.45 -12.20
CA TRP A 108 -27.14 9.68 -11.12
C TRP A 108 -28.51 9.10 -11.43
N ASP A 109 -28.64 8.33 -12.51
CA ASP A 109 -29.90 7.72 -12.88
C ASP A 109 -30.18 6.51 -11.98
N VAL A 110 -31.06 6.71 -11.00
CA VAL A 110 -31.47 5.70 -10.03
C VAL A 110 -32.55 4.76 -10.61
N SER A 111 -33.04 5.03 -11.82
CA SER A 111 -34.04 4.19 -12.48
C SER A 111 -33.43 2.97 -13.19
N GLU A 112 -32.11 2.95 -13.36
CA GLU A 112 -31.39 1.81 -13.92
C GLU A 112 -31.43 0.63 -12.95
N GLU A 113 -32.07 -0.47 -13.36
CA GLU A 113 -32.10 -1.71 -12.58
C GLU A 113 -30.68 -2.24 -12.40
N SER A 114 -30.29 -2.44 -11.14
CA SER A 114 -28.94 -2.87 -10.77
C SER A 114 -28.98 -4.30 -10.23
N SER A 115 -28.13 -5.16 -10.78
CA SER A 115 -27.96 -6.54 -10.33
C SER A 115 -26.49 -6.90 -10.23
N ILE A 116 -26.18 -8.03 -9.59
CA ILE A 116 -24.79 -8.51 -9.44
C ILE A 116 -24.14 -8.77 -10.82
N ASP A 117 -24.90 -9.33 -11.77
CA ASP A 117 -24.39 -9.64 -13.11
C ASP A 117 -24.44 -8.45 -14.09
N ALA A 118 -25.27 -7.44 -13.80
CA ALA A 118 -25.39 -6.21 -14.57
C ALA A 118 -25.55 -5.01 -13.62
N PRO A 119 -24.44 -4.50 -13.04
CA PRO A 119 -24.49 -3.38 -12.13
C PRO A 119 -24.78 -2.08 -12.88
N SER A 120 -25.57 -1.20 -12.25
CA SER A 120 -25.82 0.15 -12.77
C SER A 120 -24.51 0.92 -12.92
N PHE A 121 -24.51 1.97 -13.75
CA PHE A 121 -23.30 2.79 -13.90
C PHE A 121 -22.88 3.46 -12.58
N PHE A 122 -23.86 3.85 -11.76
CA PHE A 122 -23.61 4.39 -10.43
C PHE A 122 -22.90 3.39 -9.53
N ASP A 123 -23.46 2.17 -9.41
CA ASP A 123 -22.95 1.15 -8.50
C ASP A 123 -21.57 0.66 -8.94
N ALA A 124 -21.38 0.45 -10.25
CA ALA A 124 -20.10 0.05 -10.80
C ALA A 124 -19.01 1.10 -10.56
N SER A 125 -19.34 2.38 -10.76
CA SER A 125 -18.41 3.47 -10.50
C SER A 125 -18.09 3.60 -9.02
N ARG A 126 -19.10 3.48 -8.15
CA ARG A 126 -18.93 3.54 -6.70
C ARG A 126 -18.08 2.38 -6.19
N PHE A 127 -18.30 1.17 -6.69
CA PHE A 127 -17.52 -0.01 -6.39
C PHE A 127 -16.04 0.23 -6.71
N LEU A 128 -15.72 0.68 -7.93
CA LEU A 128 -14.35 0.98 -8.32
C LEU A 128 -13.73 2.08 -7.45
N LEU A 129 -14.43 3.19 -7.21
CA LEU A 129 -13.92 4.28 -6.37
C LEU A 129 -13.64 3.81 -4.93
N ASN A 130 -14.51 2.99 -4.36
CA ASN A 130 -14.31 2.39 -3.03
C ASN A 130 -13.08 1.48 -3.00
N GLN A 131 -12.84 0.72 -4.08
CA GLN A 131 -11.64 -0.12 -4.19
C GLN A 131 -10.36 0.72 -4.15
N TYR A 132 -10.32 1.82 -4.89
CA TYR A 132 -9.17 2.73 -4.89
C TYR A 132 -9.03 3.51 -3.57
N GLU A 133 -10.14 3.81 -2.89
CA GLU A 133 -10.12 4.37 -1.53
C GLU A 133 -9.50 3.40 -0.53
N PHE A 134 -9.88 2.12 -0.58
CA PHE A 134 -9.29 1.09 0.28
C PHE A 134 -7.79 0.91 0.02
N LEU A 135 -7.40 0.84 -1.26
CA LEU A 135 -5.99 0.81 -1.66
C LEU A 135 -5.24 2.04 -1.11
N ALA A 136 -5.82 3.23 -1.23
CA ALA A 136 -5.21 4.45 -0.75
C ALA A 136 -5.10 4.50 0.78
N ALA A 137 -6.08 3.95 1.50
CA ALA A 137 -6.01 3.79 2.95
C ALA A 137 -4.88 2.81 3.35
N GLY A 138 -4.71 1.72 2.61
CA GLY A 138 -3.58 0.79 2.77
C GLY A 138 -2.23 1.49 2.59
N VAL A 139 -2.09 2.31 1.55
CA VAL A 139 -0.87 3.12 1.33
C VAL A 139 -0.65 4.14 2.46
N ARG A 140 -1.69 4.86 2.88
CA ARG A 140 -1.58 5.88 3.94
C ARG A 140 -1.21 5.26 5.29
N SER A 141 -1.69 4.06 5.57
CA SER A 141 -1.37 3.31 6.79
C SER A 141 0.03 2.67 6.78
N GLY A 142 0.71 2.64 5.63
CA GLY A 142 2.00 1.97 5.43
C GLY A 142 1.89 0.46 5.24
N ALA A 143 0.68 -0.10 5.13
CA ALA A 143 0.46 -1.51 4.81
C ALA A 143 0.81 -1.85 3.35
N ILE A 144 0.75 -0.84 2.47
CA ILE A 144 1.06 -0.97 1.05
C ILE A 144 2.19 0.01 0.69
N ASP A 145 3.22 -0.48 0.00
CA ASP A 145 4.34 0.36 -0.42
C ASP A 145 3.88 1.40 -1.46
N TYR A 146 4.03 2.68 -1.10
CA TYR A 146 3.70 3.81 -1.97
C TYR A 146 4.44 3.78 -3.30
N LEU A 147 5.71 3.37 -3.32
CA LEU A 147 6.53 3.36 -4.54
C LEU A 147 6.00 2.35 -5.55
N ILE A 148 5.58 1.17 -5.08
CA ILE A 148 4.99 0.14 -5.94
C ILE A 148 3.68 0.65 -6.55
N VAL A 149 2.79 1.20 -5.73
CA VAL A 149 1.51 1.75 -6.22
C VAL A 149 1.74 2.93 -7.16
N ARG A 150 2.72 3.79 -6.89
CA ARG A 150 3.10 4.89 -7.78
C ARG A 150 3.61 4.38 -9.14
N GLN A 151 4.48 3.38 -9.16
CA GLN A 151 5.04 2.86 -10.41
C GLN A 151 4.00 2.10 -11.25
N THR A 152 3.03 1.45 -10.61
CA THR A 152 2.06 0.57 -11.29
C THR A 152 0.72 1.22 -11.59
N LEU A 153 0.25 2.15 -10.75
CA LEU A 153 -1.12 2.67 -10.77
C LEU A 153 -1.23 4.20 -10.81
N ARG A 154 -0.12 4.96 -10.84
CA ARG A 154 -0.17 6.44 -10.86
C ARG A 154 -1.06 6.97 -11.98
N GLY A 155 -0.88 6.49 -13.21
CA GLY A 155 -1.67 6.95 -14.36
C GLY A 155 -3.17 6.70 -14.14
N THR A 156 -3.52 5.50 -13.70
CA THR A 156 -4.91 5.08 -13.45
C THR A 156 -5.57 5.88 -12.33
N ILE A 157 -4.90 6.06 -11.19
CA ILE A 157 -5.44 6.81 -10.05
C ILE A 157 -5.68 8.28 -10.44
N ILE A 158 -4.72 8.90 -11.12
CA ILE A 158 -4.87 10.29 -11.61
C ILE A 158 -6.04 10.38 -12.58
N ALA A 159 -6.13 9.45 -13.54
CA ALA A 159 -7.15 9.45 -14.55
C ALA A 159 -8.56 9.28 -13.96
N ILE A 160 -8.73 8.33 -13.02
CA ILE A 160 -10.00 8.07 -12.33
C ILE A 160 -10.44 9.28 -11.51
N VAL A 161 -9.56 9.84 -10.69
CA VAL A 161 -9.93 10.99 -9.85
C VAL A 161 -10.30 12.21 -10.69
N ASN A 162 -9.60 12.46 -11.80
CA ASN A 162 -9.95 13.52 -12.74
C ASN A 162 -11.31 13.28 -13.40
N THR A 163 -11.61 12.04 -13.82
CA THR A 163 -12.89 11.69 -14.43
C THR A 163 -14.05 11.86 -13.46
N TYR A 164 -13.91 11.36 -12.24
CA TYR A 164 -14.97 11.39 -11.22
C TYR A 164 -14.94 12.65 -10.33
N ALA A 165 -14.19 13.69 -10.69
CA ALA A 165 -14.04 14.88 -9.86
C ALA A 165 -15.39 15.53 -9.49
N ALA A 166 -16.34 15.61 -10.44
CA ALA A 166 -17.67 16.17 -10.17
C ALA A 166 -18.52 15.27 -9.25
N PRO A 167 -18.69 13.96 -9.53
CA PRO A 167 -19.34 13.03 -8.60
C PRO A 167 -18.73 13.03 -7.19
N ILE A 168 -17.39 12.96 -7.09
CA ILE A 168 -16.67 12.97 -5.81
C ILE A 168 -16.97 14.25 -5.02
N ARG A 169 -16.95 15.43 -5.68
CA ARG A 169 -17.30 16.69 -5.03
C ARG A 169 -18.73 16.69 -4.50
N LYS A 170 -19.69 16.19 -5.28
CA LYS A 170 -21.10 16.11 -4.87
C LYS A 170 -21.25 15.20 -3.65
N MET A 171 -20.72 13.97 -3.68
CA MET A 171 -20.78 13.04 -2.54
C MET A 171 -20.08 13.59 -1.28
N ARG A 172 -19.01 14.38 -1.47
CA ARG A 172 -18.31 15.04 -0.36
C ARG A 172 -19.06 16.23 0.23
N GLY A 173 -20.01 16.81 -0.51
CA GLY A 173 -20.92 17.82 0.03
C GLY A 173 -21.75 17.26 1.19
N ASP A 174 -22.18 16.00 1.07
CA ASP A 174 -22.94 15.31 2.10
C ASP A 174 -22.04 14.75 3.21
N ASN A 175 -20.87 14.20 2.83
CA ASN A 175 -19.91 13.66 3.79
C ASN A 175 -18.46 13.99 3.39
N PRO A 176 -17.78 14.91 4.11
CA PRO A 176 -16.44 15.37 3.74
C PRO A 176 -15.35 14.29 3.89
N ARG A 177 -15.65 13.15 4.50
CA ARG A 177 -14.71 12.01 4.62
C ARG A 177 -14.76 11.06 3.43
N VAL A 178 -15.76 11.19 2.54
CA VAL A 178 -15.88 10.34 1.35
C VAL A 178 -14.65 10.53 0.46
N PHE A 179 -13.99 9.42 0.14
CA PHE A 179 -12.78 9.35 -0.69
C PHE A 179 -11.59 10.20 -0.17
N GLU A 180 -11.47 10.38 1.15
CA GLU A 180 -10.38 11.16 1.74
C GLU A 180 -9.00 10.58 1.42
N HIS A 181 -8.83 9.26 1.53
CA HIS A 181 -7.54 8.61 1.33
C HIS A 181 -7.13 8.66 -0.14
N LEU A 182 -8.09 8.44 -1.05
CA LEU A 182 -7.90 8.52 -2.49
C LEU A 182 -7.47 9.93 -2.91
N LEU A 183 -8.13 10.97 -2.40
CA LEU A 183 -7.74 12.36 -2.68
C LEU A 183 -6.39 12.75 -2.06
N TRP A 184 -6.04 12.18 -0.90
CA TRP A 184 -4.70 12.32 -0.35
C TRP A 184 -3.65 11.69 -1.28
N LEU A 185 -3.90 10.46 -1.75
CA LEU A 185 -2.98 9.73 -2.63
C LEU A 185 -2.84 10.41 -3.99
N TYR A 186 -3.95 10.86 -4.58
CA TYR A 186 -4.00 11.62 -5.83
C TYR A 186 -3.12 12.87 -5.75
N ARG A 187 -3.29 13.70 -4.72
CA ARG A 187 -2.49 14.93 -4.54
C ARG A 187 -1.00 14.60 -4.48
N ARG A 188 -0.65 13.61 -3.66
CA ARG A 188 0.74 13.14 -3.52
C ARG A 188 1.35 12.67 -4.84
N MET A 189 0.57 11.99 -5.69
CA MET A 189 1.03 11.47 -6.99
C MET A 189 1.12 12.54 -8.08
N ARG A 190 0.23 13.54 -8.03
CA ARG A 190 0.17 14.64 -8.99
C ARG A 190 1.32 15.61 -8.79
N ASP A 191 1.59 15.96 -7.54
CA ASP A 191 2.57 17.00 -7.20
C ASP A 191 4.03 16.49 -7.28
N MET A 192 4.23 15.18 -7.44
CA MET A 192 5.55 14.57 -7.57
C MET A 192 5.96 14.46 -9.05
N PRO A 193 7.20 14.83 -9.42
CA PRO A 193 7.69 14.68 -10.78
C PRO A 193 7.61 13.21 -11.24
N PRO A 194 7.62 12.94 -12.57
CA PRO A 194 7.79 11.60 -13.08
C PRO A 194 8.98 10.91 -12.37
N TYR A 195 8.87 9.61 -12.10
CA TYR A 195 10.01 8.87 -11.56
C TYR A 195 11.09 8.88 -12.65
N ASP A 196 12.05 9.78 -12.53
CA ASP A 196 13.22 9.81 -13.39
C ASP A 196 14.00 8.54 -13.05
N ARG A 197 13.98 7.56 -13.95
CA ARG A 197 14.92 6.46 -13.84
C ARG A 197 16.26 7.15 -14.04
N GLY A 198 17.07 7.24 -12.97
CA GLY A 198 18.46 7.63 -13.11
C GLY A 198 19.13 6.80 -14.23
N PRO A 199 20.35 7.17 -14.67
CA PRO A 199 20.96 6.80 -15.96
C PRO A 199 21.13 5.30 -16.30
N PHE A 200 20.57 4.39 -15.50
CA PHE A 200 20.56 2.94 -15.68
C PHE A 200 19.18 2.37 -16.01
N GLY A 201 18.26 3.20 -16.53
CA GLY A 201 16.88 2.84 -16.87
C GLY A 201 16.63 2.54 -18.34
#